data_AF-A0A1Q6V2A4-F1
#
_entry.id   AF-A0A1Q6V2A4-F1
#
_cell.length_a   1.000
_cell.length_b   1.000
_cell.length_c   1.000
_cell.angle_alpha   90.00
_cell.angle_beta   90.00
_cell.angle_gamma   90.00
#
_symmetry.space_group_name_H-M   'P 1'
#
loop_
_entity.id
_entity.type
_entity.pdbx_description
1 polymer ?
#
loop_
_entity_poly.entity_id
_entity_poly.type
_entity_poly.pdbx_seq_one_letter_code
_entity_poly.pdbx_strand_id
1 'polypeptide(L)'
;MLRIFTSIDKKLEELGFLKVENENKYGACYMREIPINSGGSYIQRLDILCKSNGHHLIQSYEEGVNSDKLNNSVGLEYREIKLAMKKYKQLKRKYKWN
;
A
#
# COMPACT_ATOMS: atom_id res chain seq x y z
N MET A 1 12.55 29.84 -4.43
CA MET A 1 12.48 28.73 -3.44
C MET A 1 12.17 27.44 -4.20
N LEU A 2 13.12 26.52 -4.34
CA LEU A 2 12.87 25.23 -4.99
C LEU A 2 11.92 24.40 -4.12
N ARG A 3 10.71 24.14 -4.61
CA ARG A 3 9.80 23.18 -3.99
C ARG A 3 10.38 21.79 -4.27
N ILE A 4 11.08 21.20 -3.30
CA ILE A 4 11.51 19.81 -3.41
C ILE A 4 10.23 18.98 -3.34
N PHE A 5 9.76 18.49 -4.49
CA PHE A 5 8.59 17.62 -4.55
C PHE A 5 8.98 16.25 -3.99
N THR A 6 8.67 16.00 -2.72
CA THR A 6 8.83 14.66 -2.12
C THR A 6 7.90 13.67 -2.81
N SER A 7 8.44 12.55 -3.30
CA SER A 7 7.65 11.50 -3.95
C SER A 7 6.63 10.89 -2.98
N ILE A 8 5.55 10.31 -3.53
CA ILE A 8 4.54 9.62 -2.69
C ILE A 8 5.17 8.42 -1.97
N ASP A 9 6.11 7.74 -2.62
CA ASP A 9 6.83 6.59 -2.05
C ASP A 9 7.62 7.01 -0.82
N LYS A 10 8.37 8.11 -0.89
CA LYS A 10 9.12 8.63 0.27
C LYS A 10 8.20 9.06 1.42
N LYS A 11 7.00 9.57 1.12
CA LYS A 11 6.00 9.91 2.16
C LYS A 11 5.37 8.69 2.82
N LEU A 12 5.27 7.57 2.09
CA LEU A 12 4.82 6.29 2.64
C LEU A 12 5.93 5.67 3.50
N GLU A 13 7.18 5.74 3.03
CA GLU A 13 8.37 5.32 3.78
C GLU A 13 8.54 6.07 5.11
N GLU A 14 8.32 7.39 5.12
CA GLU A 14 8.28 8.21 6.35
C GLU A 14 7.19 7.75 7.36
N LEU A 15 6.18 6.99 6.91
CA LEU A 15 5.15 6.36 7.75
C LEU A 15 5.45 4.88 8.04
N GLY A 16 6.65 4.41 7.71
CA GLY A 16 7.11 3.04 7.91
C GLY A 16 6.76 2.07 6.78
N PHE A 17 6.03 2.49 5.74
CA PHE A 17 5.71 1.64 4.60
C PHE A 17 6.87 1.57 3.61
N LEU A 18 7.60 0.46 3.66
CA LEU A 18 8.68 0.13 2.75
C LEU A 18 8.13 -0.45 1.44
N LYS A 19 8.66 -0.01 0.31
CA LYS A 19 8.25 -0.54 -0.99
C LYS A 19 8.84 -1.94 -1.19
N VAL A 20 7.99 -2.92 -1.49
CA VAL A 20 8.41 -4.32 -1.61
C VAL A 20 9.13 -4.55 -2.94
N GLU A 21 8.60 -3.99 -4.02
CA GLU A 21 9.10 -4.17 -5.37
C GLU A 21 8.94 -2.91 -6.23
N ASN A 22 9.61 -2.88 -7.37
CA ASN A 22 9.36 -1.87 -8.38
C ASN A 22 7.90 -1.93 -8.86
N GLU A 23 7.23 -0.79 -8.81
CA GLU A 23 5.89 -0.68 -9.36
C GLU A 23 5.88 -0.94 -10.88
N ASN A 24 4.78 -1.48 -11.36
CA ASN A 24 4.57 -1.74 -12.78
C ASN A 24 3.11 -1.45 -13.17
N LYS A 25 2.72 -1.81 -14.40
CA LYS A 25 1.35 -1.57 -14.90
C LYS A 25 0.26 -2.26 -14.08
N TYR A 26 0.59 -3.27 -13.29
CA TYR A 26 -0.34 -4.00 -12.44
C TYR A 26 -0.47 -3.39 -11.05
N GLY A 27 0.44 -2.53 -10.61
CA GLY A 27 0.33 -1.93 -9.28
C GLY A 27 1.63 -1.52 -8.61
N ALA A 28 1.49 -1.21 -7.32
CA ALA A 28 2.57 -0.99 -6.38
C ALA A 28 2.23 -1.67 -5.05
N CYS A 29 3.27 -2.17 -4.37
CA CYS A 29 3.15 -2.91 -3.13
C CYS A 29 4.08 -2.31 -2.07
N TYR A 30 3.56 -2.16 -0.85
CA TYR A 30 4.30 -1.69 0.31
C TYR A 30 4.03 -2.60 1.51
N MET A 31 4.98 -2.65 2.44
CA MET A 31 4.85 -3.39 3.68
C MET A 31 5.41 -2.61 4.86
N ARG A 32 4.90 -2.90 6.05
CA ARG A 32 5.50 -2.49 7.32
C ARG A 32 5.27 -3.56 8.37
N GLU A 33 6.18 -3.66 9.32
CA GLU A 33 6.01 -4.48 10.50
C GLU A 33 5.25 -3.70 11.58
N ILE A 34 4.20 -4.31 12.14
CA ILE A 34 3.37 -3.74 13.21
C ILE A 34 3.54 -4.58 14.47
N PRO A 35 4.06 -4.02 15.57
CA PRO A 35 4.08 -4.68 16.86
C PRO A 35 2.66 -4.93 17.40
N ILE A 36 2.48 -6.05 18.09
CA ILE A 36 1.24 -6.37 18.82
C ILE A 36 1.50 -6.43 20.32
N ASN A 37 0.48 -6.09 21.11
CA ASN A 37 0.58 -5.94 22.56
C ASN A 37 1.05 -7.22 23.29
N SER A 38 0.87 -8.40 22.68
CA SER A 38 1.28 -9.69 23.23
C SER A 38 2.76 -10.04 23.04
N GLY A 39 3.59 -9.10 22.54
CA GLY A 39 5.03 -9.32 22.37
C GLY A 39 5.43 -9.97 21.04
N GLY A 40 4.62 -9.80 20.00
CA GLY A 40 4.93 -10.23 18.63
C GLY A 40 4.79 -9.08 17.63
N SER A 41 4.76 -9.44 16.35
CA SER A 41 4.47 -8.51 15.26
C SER A 41 3.73 -9.22 14.13
N TYR A 42 3.12 -8.43 13.24
CA TYR A 42 2.63 -8.92 11.95
C TYR A 42 3.08 -7.97 10.83
N ILE A 43 3.09 -8.47 9.60
CA ILE A 43 3.39 -7.66 8.42
C ILE A 43 2.08 -7.12 7.85
N GLN A 44 1.92 -5.79 7.90
CA GLN A 44 0.86 -5.09 7.19
C GLN A 44 1.29 -4.81 5.76
N ARG A 45 0.48 -5.24 4.79
CA ARG A 45 0.59 -4.89 3.38
C ARG A 45 -0.30 -3.70 3.05
N LEU A 46 0.16 -2.92 2.08
CA LEU A 46 -0.62 -1.90 1.37
C LEU A 46 -0.39 -2.09 -0.11
N ASP A 47 -1.40 -2.64 -0.77
CA ASP A 47 -1.35 -2.98 -2.18
C ASP A 47 -2.28 -2.08 -2.97
N ILE A 48 -1.78 -1.57 -4.09
CA ILE A 48 -2.55 -0.84 -5.07
C ILE A 48 -2.44 -1.63 -6.36
N LEU A 49 -3.43 -2.45 -6.66
CA LEU A 49 -3.32 -3.55 -7.62
C LEU A 49 -4.42 -3.52 -8.69
N CYS A 50 -4.14 -4.18 -9.82
CA CYS A 50 -5.05 -4.46 -10.91
C CYS A 50 -5.68 -5.85 -10.72
N LYS A 51 -7.01 -5.91 -10.72
CA LYS A 51 -7.77 -7.16 -10.74
C LYS A 51 -7.77 -7.76 -12.15
N SER A 52 -8.03 -9.06 -12.24
CA SER A 52 -8.19 -9.77 -13.51
C SER A 52 -9.26 -9.16 -14.45
N ASN A 53 -10.28 -8.51 -13.89
CA ASN A 53 -11.31 -7.81 -14.65
C ASN A 53 -10.91 -6.38 -15.09
N GLY A 54 -9.66 -5.97 -14.89
CA GLY A 54 -9.14 -4.66 -15.28
C GLY A 54 -9.47 -3.52 -14.32
N HIS A 55 -10.27 -3.76 -13.28
CA HIS A 55 -10.50 -2.77 -12.22
C HIS A 55 -9.31 -2.73 -11.27
N HIS A 56 -9.08 -1.58 -10.64
CA HIS A 56 -7.99 -1.42 -9.70
C HIS A 56 -8.55 -1.20 -8.30
N LEU A 57 -7.81 -1.61 -7.29
CA LEU A 57 -8.21 -1.47 -5.89
C LEU A 57 -7.03 -1.05 -5.02
N ILE A 58 -7.35 -0.53 -3.84
CA ILE A 58 -6.41 -0.32 -2.75
C ILE A 58 -6.82 -1.29 -1.64
N GLN A 59 -5.89 -2.09 -1.15
CA GLN A 59 -6.13 -3.02 -0.07
C GLN A 59 -5.04 -2.88 0.99
N SER A 60 -5.45 -2.94 2.25
CA SER A 60 -4.52 -3.10 3.35
C SER A 60 -4.92 -4.29 4.20
N TYR A 61 -3.95 -5.16 4.47
CA TYR A 61 -4.19 -6.46 5.05
C TYR A 61 -2.94 -6.98 5.75
N GLU A 62 -3.11 -7.95 6.64
CA GLU A 62 -2.03 -8.73 7.22
C GLU A 62 -1.55 -9.77 6.21
N GLU A 63 -0.25 -9.84 5.89
CA GLU A 63 0.30 -10.81 4.91
C GLU A 63 0.01 -12.27 5.28
N GLY A 64 -0.13 -12.56 6.58
CA GLY A 64 -0.53 -13.85 7.11
C GLY A 64 -2.00 -14.21 6.81
N VAL A 65 -2.27 -15.51 6.75
CA VAL A 65 -3.63 -16.04 6.62
C VAL A 65 -4.14 -16.54 7.96
N ASN A 66 -5.41 -16.27 8.25
CA ASN A 66 -6.10 -16.80 9.42
C ASN A 66 -6.49 -18.28 9.22
N SER A 67 -7.14 -18.88 10.23
CA SER A 67 -7.59 -20.28 10.21
C SER A 67 -8.51 -20.61 9.02
N ASP A 68 -9.22 -19.61 8.50
CA ASP A 68 -10.15 -19.74 7.38
C ASP A 68 -9.47 -19.52 6.02
N LYS A 69 -8.13 -19.42 6.00
CA LYS A 69 -7.30 -19.18 4.81
C LYS A 69 -7.55 -17.82 4.14
N LEU A 70 -8.00 -16.83 4.93
CA LEU A 70 -8.19 -15.45 4.49
C LEU A 70 -7.16 -14.54 5.15
N ASN A 71 -6.79 -13.45 4.49
CA ASN A 71 -6.01 -12.39 5.13
C ASN A 71 -6.91 -11.50 5.99
N ASN A 72 -6.43 -11.11 7.18
CA ASN A 72 -7.14 -10.14 8.01
C ASN A 72 -6.99 -8.73 7.40
N SER A 73 -8.07 -7.96 7.38
CA SER A 73 -8.02 -6.57 6.90
C SER A 73 -7.41 -5.67 7.97
N VAL A 74 -6.55 -4.73 7.56
CA VAL A 74 -5.92 -3.77 8.47
C VAL A 74 -6.34 -2.36 8.08
N GLY A 75 -6.81 -1.59 9.06
CA GLY A 75 -7.22 -0.21 8.86
C GLY A 75 -6.05 0.67 8.41
N LEU A 76 -6.37 1.71 7.63
CA LEU A 76 -5.45 2.79 7.31
C LEU A 76 -5.92 4.07 8.01
N GLU A 77 -4.98 4.82 8.56
CA GLU A 77 -5.25 6.16 9.06
C GLU A 77 -5.58 7.14 7.93
N TYR A 78 -6.23 8.26 8.25
CA TYR A 78 -6.62 9.26 7.25
C TYR A 78 -5.44 9.71 6.35
N ARG A 79 -4.25 9.93 6.93
CA ARG A 79 -3.07 10.35 6.16
C ARG A 79 -2.61 9.25 5.19
N GLU A 80 -2.63 8.00 5.63
CA GLU A 80 -2.26 6.82 4.84
C GLU A 80 -3.23 6.62 3.68
N ILE A 81 -4.54 6.70 3.94
CA ILE A 81 -5.59 6.68 2.91
C ILE A 81 -5.33 7.75 1.85
N LYS A 82 -5.00 8.98 2.25
CA LYS A 82 -4.73 10.08 1.32
C LYS A 82 -3.50 9.81 0.46
N LEU A 83 -2.46 9.18 1.01
CA LEU A 83 -1.26 8.80 0.26
C LEU A 83 -1.53 7.63 -0.69
N ALA A 84 -2.22 6.60 -0.24
CA ALA A 84 -2.64 5.47 -1.06
C ALA A 84 -3.49 5.94 -2.26
N MET A 85 -4.48 6.81 -2.02
CA MET A 85 -5.30 7.41 -3.08
C MET A 85 -4.48 8.28 -4.05
N LYS A 86 -3.49 9.03 -3.55
CA LYS A 86 -2.57 9.78 -4.42
C LYS A 86 -1.73 8.84 -5.27
N LYS A 87 -1.25 7.74 -4.69
CA LYS A 87 -0.45 6.74 -5.39
C LYS A 87 -1.26 6.04 -6.47
N TYR A 88 -2.48 5.62 -6.15
CA TYR A 88 -3.44 5.10 -7.13
C TYR A 88 -3.62 6.08 -8.31
N LYS A 89 -3.88 7.37 -8.03
CA LYS A 89 -4.02 8.38 -9.09
C LYS A 89 -2.74 8.55 -9.92
N GLN A 90 -1.57 8.44 -9.28
CA GLN A 90 -0.28 8.48 -9.98
C GLN A 90 -0.13 7.29 -10.94
N LEU A 91 -0.39 6.08 -10.47
CA LEU A 91 -0.30 4.85 -11.27
C LEU A 91 -1.31 4.87 -12.41
N LYS A 92 -2.56 5.26 -12.13
CA LYS A 92 -3.61 5.43 -13.16
C LYS A 92 -3.15 6.34 -14.30
N ARG A 93 -2.51 7.48 -13.98
CA ARG A 93 -1.98 8.39 -15.01
C ARG A 93 -0.77 7.82 -15.75
N LYS A 94 0.19 7.24 -15.01
CA LYS A 94 1.44 6.72 -15.56
C LYS A 94 1.21 5.53 -16.50
N TYR A 95 0.32 4.63 -16.13
CA TYR A 95 0.05 3.38 -16.84
C TYR A 95 -1.26 3.37 -17.62
N LYS A 96 -1.98 4.50 -17.66
CA LYS A 96 -3.24 4.68 -18.39
C LYS A 96 -4.30 3.65 -17.99
N TRP A 97 -4.49 3.46 -16.69
CA TRP A 97 -5.57 2.59 -16.19
C TRP A 97 -6.94 3.17 -16.54
N ASN A 98 -7.85 2.29 -16.96
CA ASN A 98 -9.23 2.63 -17.30
C ASN A 98 -9.98 3.26 -16.10
#